data_AF-A0A962GDK4-F1
#
_entry.id   AF-A0A962GDK4-F1
#
_cell.length_a   1.000
_cell.length_b   1.000
_cell.length_c   1.000
_cell.angle_alpha   90.00
_cell.angle_beta   90.00
_cell.angle_gamma   90.00
#
_symmetry.space_group_name_H-M   'P 1'
#
loop_
_entity.id
_entity.type
_entity.pdbx_description
1 polymer ?
#
loop_
_entity_poly.entity_id
_entity_poly.type
_entity_poly.pdbx_seq_one_letter_code
_entity_poly.pdbx_strand_id
1 'polypeptide(L)'
;MQPLDWLAVNQGTRTVLGIMLTAVVLVLLVACANATNLLLTRTLGRRQELAVRIALGASRTRLTMHLLAQSLLMTLLAVAIAVPLATAAANWTERSFLTSDDGPPHWMHFTLDANILWMTLGVALLTALAAGLLPAMRAGGDAMAGDLRDGTRSVTGGGFARISRALVVGEVALSCALLIAVGTLVNGISALDRTDLGIDPSGILTARVGLFESAYPSGADQVRLFERLTDHLRADPAVI
;
A
#
# COMPACT_ATOMS: atom_id res chain seq x y z
N MET A 1 5.65 -22.28 -27.38
CA MET A 1 6.57 -21.14 -27.56
C MET A 1 6.01 -19.97 -26.77
N GLN A 2 6.56 -19.74 -25.57
CA GLN A 2 6.48 -18.54 -24.73
C GLN A 2 7.91 -18.37 -24.17
N PRO A 3 8.43 -17.18 -23.80
CA PRO A 3 7.76 -15.87 -23.66
C PRO A 3 8.53 -14.68 -24.28
N LEU A 4 7.81 -13.74 -24.91
CA LEU A 4 8.33 -12.39 -25.27
C LEU A 4 7.63 -11.29 -24.44
N ASP A 5 6.80 -11.69 -23.49
CA ASP A 5 5.81 -10.90 -22.78
C ASP A 5 6.46 -9.87 -21.83
N TRP A 6 7.72 -10.09 -21.45
CA TRP A 6 8.47 -9.22 -20.53
C TRP A 6 9.24 -8.07 -21.20
N LEU A 7 9.37 -8.09 -22.53
CA LEU A 7 10.06 -7.05 -23.31
C LEU A 7 9.14 -5.90 -23.74
N ALA A 8 7.82 -6.04 -23.59
CA ALA A 8 6.83 -5.01 -23.95
C ALA A 8 6.27 -4.23 -22.74
N VAL A 9 6.86 -4.35 -21.54
CA VAL A 9 6.49 -3.47 -20.42
C VAL A 9 7.11 -2.10 -20.68
N ASN A 10 6.32 -1.20 -21.25
CA ASN A 10 6.68 0.19 -21.51
C ASN A 10 7.36 0.81 -20.28
N GLN A 11 8.40 1.62 -20.51
CA GLN A 11 9.14 2.32 -19.45
C GLN A 11 8.20 3.16 -18.57
N GLY A 12 7.13 3.71 -19.15
CA GLY A 12 6.07 4.37 -18.40
C GLY A 12 5.37 3.45 -17.38
N THR A 13 4.98 2.24 -17.79
CA THR A 13 4.32 1.26 -16.93
C THR A 13 5.22 0.84 -15.77
N ARG A 14 6.51 0.55 -16.02
CA ARG A 14 7.46 0.20 -14.94
C ARG A 14 7.61 1.33 -13.92
N THR A 15 7.64 2.57 -14.40
CA THR A 15 7.76 3.76 -13.55
C THR A 15 6.53 3.92 -12.66
N VAL A 16 5.32 3.79 -13.22
CA VAL A 16 4.07 3.87 -12.46
C VAL A 16 4.00 2.77 -11.40
N LEU A 17 4.29 1.52 -11.75
CA LEU A 17 4.33 0.41 -10.79
C LEU A 17 5.36 0.66 -9.68
N GLY A 18 6.54 1.17 -10.03
CA GLY A 18 7.59 1.52 -9.07
C GLY A 18 7.15 2.60 -8.08
N ILE A 19 6.46 3.64 -8.57
CA ILE A 19 5.91 4.71 -7.72
C ILE A 19 4.84 4.15 -6.79
N MET A 20 3.91 3.33 -7.30
CA MET A 20 2.86 2.72 -6.47
C MET A 20 3.46 1.81 -5.39
N LEU A 21 4.40 0.94 -5.76
CA LEU A 21 5.08 0.07 -4.81
C LEU A 21 5.80 0.88 -3.72
N THR A 22 6.50 1.95 -4.11
CA THR A 22 7.18 2.84 -3.18
C THR A 22 6.19 3.48 -2.21
N ALA A 23 5.06 3.97 -2.70
CA ALA A 23 4.01 4.53 -1.87
C ALA A 23 3.46 3.50 -0.87
N VAL A 24 3.17 2.27 -1.31
CA VAL A 24 2.71 1.17 -0.43
C VAL A 24 3.73 0.86 0.66
N VAL A 25 5.02 0.77 0.31
CA VAL A 25 6.09 0.49 1.29
C VAL A 25 6.20 1.63 2.33
N LEU A 26 6.09 2.88 1.90
CA LEU A 26 6.14 4.02 2.81
C LEU A 26 4.94 4.03 3.77
N VAL A 27 3.72 3.78 3.27
CA VAL A 27 2.52 3.68 4.11
C VAL A 27 2.62 2.50 5.08
N LEU A 28 3.16 1.36 4.63
CA LEU A 28 3.42 0.21 5.48
C LEU A 28 4.40 0.56 6.61
N LEU A 29 5.48 1.27 6.32
CA LEU A 29 6.44 1.73 7.32
C LEU A 29 5.79 2.63 8.38
N VAL A 30 4.93 3.57 7.97
CA VAL A 30 4.12 4.41 8.87
C VAL A 30 3.25 3.53 9.77
N ALA A 31 2.52 2.56 9.20
CA ALA A 31 1.67 1.65 9.96
C ALA A 31 2.46 0.78 10.96
N CYS A 32 3.63 0.27 10.56
CA CYS A 32 4.55 -0.48 11.41
C CYS A 32 5.05 0.35 12.60
N ALA A 33 5.49 1.59 12.34
CA ALA A 33 5.94 2.51 13.38
C ALA A 33 4.82 2.79 14.39
N ASN A 34 3.60 3.02 13.90
CA ASN A 34 2.41 3.21 14.71
C ASN A 34 2.08 2.00 15.58
N ALA A 35 2.00 0.81 14.98
CA ALA A 35 1.72 -0.43 15.70
C ALA A 35 2.78 -0.69 16.79
N THR A 36 4.05 -0.45 16.46
CA THR A 36 5.16 -0.57 17.42
C THR A 36 4.98 0.42 18.56
N ASN A 37 4.73 1.69 18.27
CA ASN A 37 4.54 2.74 19.29
C ASN A 37 3.34 2.44 20.21
N LEU A 38 2.23 1.94 19.65
CA LEU A 38 1.05 1.54 20.42
C LEU A 38 1.34 0.36 21.35
N LEU A 39 2.01 -0.69 20.87
CA LEU A 39 2.38 -1.84 21.69
C LEU A 39 3.41 -1.44 22.76
N LEU A 40 4.35 -0.60 22.39
CA LEU A 40 5.39 -0.07 23.26
C LEU A 40 4.79 0.79 24.40
N THR A 41 3.80 1.64 24.12
CA THR A 41 3.09 2.42 25.16
C THR A 41 2.19 1.56 26.04
N ARG A 42 1.47 0.59 25.47
CA ARG A 42 0.64 -0.36 26.24
C ARG A 42 1.46 -1.22 27.20
N THR A 43 2.62 -1.71 26.77
CA THR A 43 3.52 -2.50 27.62
C THR A 43 4.07 -1.68 28.79
N LEU A 44 4.34 -0.38 28.60
CA LEU A 44 4.71 0.50 29.72
C LEU A 44 3.60 0.67 30.75
N GLY A 45 2.35 0.85 30.32
CA GLY A 45 1.22 0.98 31.24
C GLY A 45 1.07 -0.24 32.15
N ARG A 46 1.54 -1.41 31.72
CA ARG A 46 1.52 -2.68 32.46
C ARG A 46 2.84 -2.99 33.17
N ARG A 47 3.82 -2.08 33.15
CA ARG A 47 5.18 -2.32 33.64
C ARG A 47 5.26 -2.75 35.11
N GLN A 48 4.42 -2.16 35.98
CA GLN A 48 4.36 -2.52 37.40
C GLN A 48 3.81 -3.94 37.60
N GLU A 49 2.75 -4.32 36.87
CA GLU A 49 2.18 -5.68 36.89
C GLU A 49 3.23 -6.72 36.46
N LEU A 50 3.98 -6.41 35.39
CA LEU A 50 5.01 -7.29 34.84
C LEU A 50 6.21 -7.43 35.78
N ALA A 51 6.65 -6.34 36.42
CA ALA A 51 7.73 -6.36 37.40
C ALA A 51 7.36 -7.24 38.61
N VAL A 52 6.13 -7.12 39.12
CA VAL A 52 5.64 -7.97 40.23
C VAL A 52 5.57 -9.44 39.82
N ARG A 53 5.08 -9.76 38.61
CA ARG A 53 5.05 -11.14 38.10
C ARG A 53 6.45 -11.75 37.95
N ILE A 54 7.44 -10.97 37.49
CA ILE A 54 8.83 -11.40 37.40
C ILE A 54 9.43 -11.63 38.80
N ALA A 55 9.14 -10.75 39.77
CA ALA A 55 9.57 -10.91 41.15
C ALA A 55 8.96 -12.16 41.82
N LEU A 56 7.76 -12.57 41.39
CA LEU A 56 7.12 -13.83 41.79
C LEU A 56 7.62 -15.07 41.02
N GLY A 57 8.67 -14.94 40.19
CA GLY A 57 9.31 -16.04 39.48
C GLY A 57 8.74 -16.38 38.10
N ALA A 58 7.92 -15.51 37.50
CA ALA A 58 7.43 -15.73 36.14
C ALA A 58 8.58 -15.70 35.12
N SER A 59 8.67 -16.72 34.26
CA SER A 59 9.72 -16.79 33.23
C SER A 59 9.53 -15.71 32.16
N ARG A 60 10.63 -15.03 31.79
CA ARG A 60 10.66 -14.02 30.72
C ARG A 60 10.10 -14.56 29.40
N THR A 61 10.30 -15.85 29.12
CA THR A 61 9.79 -16.57 27.96
C THR A 61 8.26 -16.67 27.92
N ARG A 62 7.59 -16.83 29.06
CA ARG A 62 6.11 -16.82 29.10
C ARG A 62 5.57 -15.44 28.77
N LEU A 63 6.26 -14.38 29.20
CA LEU A 63 5.85 -13.01 28.92
C LEU A 63 6.02 -12.66 27.43
N THR A 64 7.14 -13.04 26.82
CA THR A 64 7.35 -12.82 25.38
C THR A 64 6.37 -13.61 24.52
N MET A 65 6.10 -14.88 24.85
CA MET A 65 5.08 -15.71 24.20
C MET A 65 3.68 -15.10 24.30
N HIS A 66 3.32 -14.54 25.46
CA HIS A 66 2.02 -13.88 25.63
C HIS A 66 1.86 -12.64 24.75
N LEU A 67 2.90 -11.78 24.67
CA LEU A 67 2.89 -10.60 23.82
C LEU A 67 2.87 -10.96 22.33
N LEU A 68 3.60 -12.00 21.93
CA LEU A 68 3.58 -12.54 20.57
C LEU A 68 2.20 -13.09 20.20
N ALA A 69 1.59 -13.89 21.08
CA ALA A 69 0.24 -14.43 20.86
C ALA A 69 -0.81 -13.31 20.74
N GLN A 70 -0.72 -12.28 21.57
CA GLN A 70 -1.60 -11.11 21.48
C GLN A 70 -1.42 -10.35 20.15
N SER A 71 -0.17 -10.18 19.71
CA SER A 71 0.15 -9.52 18.44
C SER A 71 -0.35 -10.33 17.25
N LEU A 72 -0.23 -11.66 17.31
CA LEU A 72 -0.72 -12.57 16.29
C LEU A 72 -2.25 -12.53 16.19
N LEU A 73 -2.97 -12.55 17.32
CA LEU A 73 -4.43 -12.42 17.35
C LEU A 73 -4.90 -11.09 16.74
N MET A 74 -4.25 -9.98 17.11
CA MET A 74 -4.54 -8.66 16.52
C MET A 74 -4.30 -8.64 15.01
N THR A 75 -3.24 -9.32 14.55
CA THR A 75 -2.91 -9.41 13.12
C THR A 75 -3.96 -10.22 12.37
N LEU A 76 -4.42 -11.34 12.94
CA LEU A 76 -5.47 -12.16 12.34
C LEU A 76 -6.78 -11.37 12.19
N LEU A 77 -7.16 -10.63 13.23
CA LEU A 77 -8.32 -9.72 13.21
C LEU A 77 -8.16 -8.63 12.15
N ALA A 78 -6.98 -8.01 12.08
CA ALA A 78 -6.69 -6.97 11.08
C ALA A 78 -6.80 -7.51 9.65
N VAL A 79 -6.25 -8.70 9.37
CA VAL A 79 -6.35 -9.35 8.05
C VAL A 79 -7.79 -9.72 7.72
N ALA A 80 -8.54 -10.27 8.69
CA ALA A 80 -9.95 -10.62 8.50
C ALA A 80 -10.83 -9.41 8.14
N ILE A 81 -10.46 -8.21 8.61
CA ILE A 81 -11.13 -6.94 8.26
C ILE A 81 -10.57 -6.36 6.95
N ALA A 82 -9.27 -6.48 6.70
CA ALA A 82 -8.62 -5.91 5.53
C ALA A 82 -9.05 -6.57 4.22
N VAL A 83 -9.24 -7.89 4.20
CA VAL A 83 -9.66 -8.63 2.99
C VAL A 83 -11.01 -8.14 2.44
N PRO A 84 -12.11 -8.07 3.21
CA PRO A 84 -13.39 -7.57 2.69
C PRO A 84 -13.35 -6.08 2.34
N LEU A 85 -12.52 -5.27 3.03
CA LEU A 85 -12.32 -3.87 2.64
C LEU A 85 -11.59 -3.76 1.30
N ALA A 86 -10.58 -4.59 1.06
CA ALA A 86 -9.85 -4.63 -0.19
C ALA A 86 -10.73 -5.07 -1.36
N THR A 87 -11.59 -6.08 -1.17
CA THR A 87 -12.55 -6.51 -2.20
C THR A 87 -13.60 -5.42 -2.47
N ALA A 88 -14.11 -4.75 -1.44
CA ALA A 88 -15.04 -3.63 -1.60
C ALA A 88 -14.40 -2.46 -2.36
N ALA A 89 -13.14 -2.12 -2.05
CA ALA A 89 -12.38 -1.08 -2.74
C ALA A 89 -12.11 -1.44 -4.21
N ALA A 90 -11.73 -2.70 -4.49
CA ALA A 90 -11.53 -3.19 -5.85
C ALA A 90 -12.81 -3.07 -6.68
N ASN A 91 -13.94 -3.55 -6.15
CA ASN A 91 -15.25 -3.47 -6.81
C ASN A 91 -15.71 -2.02 -7.01
N TRP A 92 -15.46 -1.14 -6.04
CA TRP A 92 -15.80 0.28 -6.16
C TRP A 92 -14.96 0.98 -7.24
N THR A 93 -13.68 0.64 -7.31
CA THR A 93 -12.76 1.16 -8.32
C THR A 93 -13.18 0.71 -9.71
N GLU A 94 -13.45 -0.58 -9.90
CA GLU A 94 -13.94 -1.13 -11.17
C GLU A 94 -15.22 -0.42 -11.64
N ARG A 95 -16.21 -0.26 -10.76
CA ARG A 95 -17.46 0.47 -11.08
C ARG A 95 -17.22 1.92 -11.49
N SER A 96 -16.28 2.60 -10.84
CA SER A 96 -15.94 4.00 -11.12
C SER A 96 -15.27 4.16 -12.49
N PHE A 97 -14.45 3.18 -12.90
CA PHE A 97 -13.85 3.17 -14.22
C PHE A 97 -14.84 2.78 -15.32
N LEU A 98 -15.81 1.91 -15.05
CA LEU A 98 -16.87 1.56 -16.01
C LEU A 98 -17.82 2.73 -16.32
N THR A 99 -17.95 3.70 -15.41
CA THR A 99 -18.71 4.94 -15.65
C THR A 99 -17.94 5.99 -16.45
N SER A 100 -16.64 5.77 -16.70
CA SER A 100 -15.82 6.65 -17.54
C SER A 100 -15.80 6.11 -18.96
N ASP A 101 -16.01 6.95 -19.99
CA ASP A 101 -16.12 6.54 -21.41
C ASP A 101 -14.93 5.70 -21.92
N ASP A 102 -13.77 5.78 -21.25
CA ASP A 102 -12.56 5.07 -21.62
C ASP A 102 -12.44 3.63 -21.08
N GLY A 103 -13.26 3.24 -20.09
CA GLY A 103 -13.12 1.97 -19.36
C GLY A 103 -11.76 1.81 -18.64
N PRO A 104 -11.59 0.81 -17.76
CA PRO A 104 -10.29 0.53 -17.19
C PRO A 104 -9.32 0.06 -18.29
N PRO A 105 -8.04 0.48 -18.28
CA PRO A 105 -7.04 -0.05 -19.21
C PRO A 105 -6.99 -1.59 -19.12
N HIS A 106 -6.86 -2.29 -20.25
CA HIS A 106 -6.91 -3.76 -20.30
C HIS A 106 -5.90 -4.47 -19.37
N TRP A 107 -4.82 -3.80 -19.00
CA TRP A 107 -3.80 -4.33 -18.08
C TRP A 107 -4.15 -4.18 -16.59
N MET A 108 -5.25 -3.48 -16.25
CA MET A 108 -5.62 -3.14 -14.89
C MET A 108 -6.77 -4.05 -14.40
N HIS A 109 -6.41 -5.25 -13.97
CA HIS A 109 -7.34 -6.19 -13.36
C HIS A 109 -7.36 -6.01 -11.83
N PHE A 110 -8.51 -5.61 -11.30
CA PHE A 110 -8.71 -5.43 -9.85
C PHE A 110 -9.18 -6.74 -9.18
N THR A 111 -8.45 -7.83 -9.37
CA THR A 111 -8.78 -9.12 -8.74
C THR A 111 -7.95 -9.36 -7.48
N LEU A 112 -8.57 -9.94 -6.46
CA LEU A 112 -7.84 -10.52 -5.34
C LEU A 112 -7.53 -11.98 -5.66
N ASP A 113 -6.30 -12.22 -6.08
CA ASP A 113 -5.81 -13.57 -6.33
C ASP A 113 -5.20 -14.19 -5.06
N ALA A 114 -5.10 -15.53 -5.03
CA ALA A 114 -4.48 -16.25 -3.92
C ALA A 114 -3.03 -15.80 -3.64
N ASN A 115 -2.28 -15.40 -4.68
CA ASN A 115 -0.91 -14.89 -4.54
C ASN A 115 -0.86 -13.57 -3.74
N ILE A 116 -1.80 -12.66 -4.00
CA ILE A 116 -1.92 -11.38 -3.27
C ILE A 116 -2.29 -11.66 -1.81
N LEU A 117 -3.17 -12.64 -1.56
CA LEU A 117 -3.55 -13.02 -0.20
C LEU A 117 -2.36 -13.59 0.59
N TRP A 118 -1.57 -14.49 -0.02
CA TRP A 118 -0.36 -15.02 0.61
C TRP A 118 0.70 -13.95 0.86
N MET A 119 0.91 -13.04 -0.10
CA MET A 119 1.82 -11.92 0.07
C MET A 119 1.36 -11.00 1.21
N THR A 120 0.06 -10.68 1.26
CA THR A 120 -0.53 -9.84 2.32
C THR A 120 -0.38 -10.49 3.68
N LEU A 121 -0.62 -11.80 3.78
CA LEU A 121 -0.42 -12.54 5.02
C LEU A 121 1.04 -12.54 5.46
N GLY A 122 1.98 -12.72 4.51
CA GLY A 122 3.42 -12.64 4.77
C GLY A 122 3.85 -11.27 5.29
N VAL A 123 3.38 -10.20 4.64
CA VAL A 123 3.67 -8.81 5.05
C VAL A 123 3.05 -8.49 6.40
N ALA A 124 1.82 -8.94 6.66
CA ALA A 124 1.14 -8.76 7.95
C ALA A 124 1.89 -9.47 9.07
N LEU A 125 2.35 -10.71 8.84
CA LEU A 125 3.15 -11.46 9.81
C LEU A 125 4.50 -10.77 10.08
N LEU A 126 5.19 -10.29 9.04
CA LEU A 126 6.46 -9.57 9.17
C LEU A 126 6.27 -8.28 9.96
N THR A 127 5.17 -7.57 9.73
CA THR A 127 4.77 -6.38 10.48
C THR A 127 4.50 -6.70 11.95
N ALA A 128 3.75 -7.77 12.22
CA ALA A 128 3.45 -8.24 13.57
C ALA A 128 4.71 -8.63 14.35
N LEU A 129 5.65 -9.29 13.68
CA LEU A 129 6.95 -9.64 14.22
C LEU A 129 7.78 -8.39 14.51
N ALA A 130 7.91 -7.47 13.55
CA ALA A 130 8.66 -6.23 13.75
C ALA A 130 8.09 -5.39 14.92
N ALA A 131 6.77 -5.23 14.96
CA ALA A 131 6.09 -4.44 15.97
C ALA A 131 6.04 -5.14 17.34
N GLY A 132 6.01 -6.47 17.40
CA GLY A 132 5.93 -7.26 18.63
C GLY A 132 7.29 -7.62 19.25
N LEU A 133 8.33 -7.80 18.43
CA LEU A 133 9.65 -8.21 18.90
C LEU A 133 10.41 -7.04 19.54
N LEU A 134 10.29 -5.82 18.99
CA LEU A 134 10.94 -4.62 19.55
C LEU A 134 10.54 -4.36 21.02
N PRO A 135 9.23 -4.35 21.37
CA PRO A 135 8.79 -4.21 22.76
C PRO A 135 9.16 -5.42 23.63
N ALA A 136 9.09 -6.64 23.09
CA ALA A 136 9.40 -7.86 23.83
C ALA A 136 10.88 -7.91 24.26
N MET A 137 11.81 -7.53 23.39
CA MET A 137 13.25 -7.43 23.70
C MET A 137 13.50 -6.36 24.78
N ARG A 138 12.79 -5.23 24.72
CA ARG A 138 12.92 -4.14 25.71
C ARG A 138 12.31 -4.48 27.07
N ALA A 139 11.21 -5.21 27.10
CA ALA A 139 10.60 -5.69 28.34
C ALA A 139 11.47 -6.76 29.04
N GLY A 140 12.27 -7.52 28.28
CA GLY A 140 13.13 -8.59 28.81
C GLY A 140 14.57 -8.20 29.14
N GLY A 141 15.09 -7.07 28.64
CA GLY A 141 16.49 -6.65 28.78
C GLY A 141 16.82 -5.76 30.00
N ASP A 142 18.10 -5.45 30.17
CA ASP A 142 18.74 -4.72 31.30
C ASP A 142 18.13 -3.35 31.66
N ALA A 143 17.26 -2.80 30.82
CA ALA A 143 16.51 -1.57 31.09
C ALA A 143 15.55 -1.71 32.30
N MET A 144 15.06 -2.91 32.62
CA MET A 144 14.31 -3.15 33.85
C MET A 144 15.19 -3.12 35.11
N ALA A 145 16.43 -3.64 35.01
CA ALA A 145 17.34 -3.73 36.15
C ALA A 145 18.00 -2.39 36.50
N GLY A 146 18.27 -1.54 35.51
CA GLY A 146 18.76 -0.17 35.73
C GLY A 146 17.69 0.76 36.33
N ASP A 147 16.45 0.67 35.86
CA ASP A 147 15.35 1.56 36.29
C ASP A 147 14.80 1.28 37.70
N LEU A 148 15.01 0.09 38.24
CA LEU A 148 14.66 -0.22 39.63
C LEU A 148 15.64 0.43 40.63
N ARG A 149 16.85 0.79 40.19
CA ARG A 149 17.82 1.57 40.97
C ARG A 149 17.53 3.08 40.92
N ASP A 150 17.04 3.57 39.78
CA ASP A 150 16.59 4.95 39.59
C ASP A 150 15.08 5.09 39.80
N GLY A 151 14.64 4.81 41.04
CA GLY A 151 13.27 5.08 41.46
C GLY A 151 12.88 6.51 41.09
N THR A 152 11.78 6.66 40.36
CA THR A 152 11.08 7.91 39.99
C THR A 152 11.59 8.76 38.83
N ARG A 153 12.86 8.68 38.38
CA ARG A 153 13.38 9.58 37.32
C ARG A 153 13.35 9.00 35.89
N SER A 154 13.14 7.70 35.73
CA SER A 154 13.18 7.04 34.41
C SER A 154 11.90 7.13 33.58
N VAL A 155 10.76 7.45 34.22
CA VAL A 155 9.43 7.43 33.60
C VAL A 155 9.27 8.49 32.51
N THR A 156 10.06 9.58 32.56
CA THR A 156 9.95 10.71 31.62
C THR A 156 11.19 10.95 30.76
N GLY A 157 12.35 10.35 31.05
CA GLY A 157 13.64 10.67 30.40
C GLY A 157 14.49 9.51 29.87
N GLY A 158 14.09 8.26 30.06
CA GLY A 158 14.87 7.09 29.63
C GLY A 158 15.03 6.94 28.11
N GLY A 159 15.98 6.09 27.66
CA GLY A 159 16.20 5.78 26.24
C GLY A 159 14.96 5.24 25.51
N PHE A 160 13.99 4.73 26.27
CA PHE A 160 12.65 4.39 25.81
C PHE A 160 11.87 5.60 25.25
N ALA A 161 11.76 6.69 26.02
CA ALA A 161 10.97 7.86 25.64
C ALA A 161 11.59 8.61 24.46
N ARG A 162 12.92 8.49 24.30
CA ARG A 162 13.64 9.00 23.14
C ARG A 162 13.30 8.24 21.86
N ILE A 163 13.14 6.93 21.93
CA ILE A 163 12.82 6.11 20.74
C ILE A 163 11.35 6.26 20.35
N SER A 164 10.41 6.24 21.30
CA SER A 164 9.01 6.52 20.97
C SER A 164 8.86 7.92 20.39
N ARG A 165 9.55 8.93 20.96
CA ARG A 165 9.56 10.29 20.42
C ARG A 165 10.18 10.34 19.01
N ALA A 166 11.29 9.66 18.77
CA ALA A 166 11.92 9.60 17.44
C ALA A 166 11.01 8.90 16.41
N LEU A 167 10.35 7.80 16.79
CA LEU A 167 9.38 7.09 15.95
C LEU A 167 8.20 7.99 15.58
N VAL A 168 7.61 8.69 16.56
CA VAL A 168 6.48 9.62 16.32
C VAL A 168 6.92 10.78 15.42
N VAL A 169 8.07 11.40 15.67
CA VAL A 169 8.57 12.50 14.83
C VAL A 169 8.84 12.01 13.41
N GLY A 170 9.47 10.85 13.24
CA GLY A 170 9.73 10.25 11.93
C GLY A 170 8.45 9.90 11.19
N GLU A 171 7.46 9.34 11.89
CA GLU A 171 6.15 9.00 11.34
C GLU A 171 5.38 10.23 10.87
N VAL A 172 5.32 11.29 11.69
CA VAL A 172 4.67 12.56 11.34
C VAL A 172 5.38 13.19 10.14
N ALA A 173 6.70 13.23 10.14
CA ALA A 173 7.48 13.75 9.01
C ALA A 173 7.21 12.97 7.72
N LEU A 174 7.17 11.63 7.79
CA LEU A 174 6.88 10.76 6.65
C LEU A 174 5.46 10.95 6.13
N SER A 175 4.48 11.08 7.03
CA SER A 175 3.08 11.33 6.69
C SER A 175 2.92 12.70 6.01
N CYS A 176 3.56 13.75 6.54
CA CYS A 176 3.58 15.06 5.90
C CYS A 176 4.22 15.01 4.51
N ALA A 177 5.35 14.31 4.35
CA ALA A 177 6.01 14.15 3.06
C ALA A 177 5.12 13.44 2.02
N LEU A 178 4.43 12.36 2.43
CA LEU A 178 3.47 11.65 1.59
C LEU A 178 2.30 12.55 1.18
N LEU A 179 1.73 13.31 2.12
CA LEU A 179 0.64 14.25 1.82
C LEU A 179 1.07 15.34 0.84
N ILE A 180 2.27 15.89 0.99
CA ILE A 180 2.82 16.88 0.06
C ILE A 180 2.99 16.25 -1.33
N ALA A 181 3.58 15.05 -1.43
CA ALA A 181 3.77 14.35 -2.70
C ALA A 181 2.43 14.11 -3.42
N VAL A 182 1.43 13.56 -2.72
CA VAL A 182 0.09 13.33 -3.27
C VAL A 182 -0.58 14.66 -3.67
N GLY A 183 -0.51 15.67 -2.81
CA GLY A 183 -1.07 17.00 -3.09
C GLY A 183 -0.46 17.64 -4.34
N THR A 184 0.85 17.55 -4.52
CA THR A 184 1.53 18.04 -5.73
C THR A 184 1.11 17.28 -6.99
N LEU A 185 0.93 15.96 -6.89
CA LEU A 185 0.48 15.14 -8.01
C LEU A 185 -0.95 15.51 -8.42
N VAL A 186 -1.87 15.60 -7.46
CA VAL A 186 -3.27 16.00 -7.71
C VAL A 186 -3.32 17.40 -8.30
N ASN A 187 -2.52 18.34 -7.79
CA ASN A 187 -2.45 19.69 -8.34
C ASN A 187 -1.88 19.70 -9.77
N GLY A 188 -0.86 18.88 -10.06
CA GLY A 188 -0.30 18.74 -11.41
C GLY A 188 -1.32 18.20 -12.42
N ILE A 189 -2.06 17.15 -12.05
CA ILE A 189 -3.15 16.62 -12.89
C ILE A 189 -4.24 17.69 -13.09
N SER A 190 -4.64 18.37 -12.01
CA SER A 190 -5.64 19.44 -12.07
C SER A 190 -5.22 20.65 -12.89
N ALA A 191 -3.91 20.91 -13.00
CA ALA A 191 -3.36 21.97 -13.82
C ALA A 191 -3.37 21.58 -15.30
N LEU A 192 -3.06 20.32 -15.63
CA LEU A 192 -3.16 19.81 -17.01
C LEU A 192 -4.59 19.89 -17.54
N ASP A 193 -5.58 19.53 -16.72
CA ASP A 193 -6.99 19.58 -17.09
C ASP A 193 -7.50 21.01 -17.39
N ARG A 194 -6.88 22.04 -16.78
CA ARG A 194 -7.23 23.44 -17.00
C ARG A 194 -6.36 24.15 -18.03
N THR A 195 -5.33 23.49 -18.55
CA THR A 195 -4.42 24.10 -19.51
C THR A 195 -5.10 24.11 -20.87
N ASP A 196 -5.52 25.31 -21.30
CA ASP A 196 -6.01 25.51 -22.66
C ASP A 196 -4.86 25.25 -23.64
N LEU A 197 -4.94 24.11 -24.33
CA LEU A 197 -3.95 23.68 -25.31
C LEU A 197 -4.03 24.54 -26.59
N GLY A 198 -5.00 25.47 -26.70
CA GLY A 198 -5.29 26.20 -27.94
C GLY A 198 -5.81 25.30 -29.07
N ILE A 199 -6.15 24.05 -28.74
CA ILE A 199 -6.74 23.06 -29.62
C ILE A 199 -8.21 23.00 -29.27
N ASP A 200 -9.07 23.38 -30.21
CA ASP A 200 -10.51 23.25 -30.07
C ASP A 200 -10.91 21.77 -30.26
N PRO A 201 -11.33 21.04 -29.22
CA PRO A 201 -11.76 19.66 -29.37
C PRO A 201 -13.17 19.55 -30.00
N SER A 202 -13.87 20.68 -30.22
CA SER A 202 -15.22 20.69 -30.79
C SER A 202 -15.21 20.41 -32.29
N GLY A 203 -15.06 19.13 -32.62
CA GLY A 203 -14.99 18.63 -34.00
C GLY A 203 -14.17 17.36 -34.16
N ILE A 204 -13.49 16.90 -33.09
CA ILE A 204 -12.68 15.69 -33.13
C ILE A 204 -13.51 14.53 -32.56
N LEU A 205 -13.90 13.59 -33.43
CA LEU A 205 -14.47 12.32 -33.01
C LEU A 205 -13.34 11.29 -32.86
N THR A 206 -12.98 10.97 -31.62
CA THR A 206 -12.06 9.86 -31.33
C THR A 206 -12.82 8.58 -31.08
N ALA A 207 -12.40 7.47 -31.68
CA ALA A 207 -12.91 6.14 -31.40
C ALA A 207 -11.77 5.18 -31.08
N ARG A 208 -11.98 4.30 -30.11
CA ARG A 208 -11.04 3.22 -29.78
C ARG A 208 -11.56 1.91 -30.39
N VAL A 209 -10.79 1.33 -31.31
CA VAL A 209 -11.15 0.06 -31.97
C VAL A 209 -10.44 -1.08 -31.26
N GLY A 210 -11.21 -1.99 -30.66
CA GLY A 210 -10.69 -3.21 -30.04
C GLY A 210 -10.39 -4.28 -31.10
N LEU A 211 -9.12 -4.64 -31.26
CA LEU A 211 -8.71 -5.78 -32.08
C LEU A 211 -8.70 -7.04 -31.23
N PHE A 212 -9.82 -7.75 -31.19
CA PHE A 212 -9.89 -9.02 -30.49
C PHE A 212 -9.22 -10.13 -31.30
N GLU A 213 -8.29 -10.84 -30.68
CA GLU A 213 -7.49 -11.91 -31.30
C GLU A 213 -8.37 -13.07 -31.83
N SER A 214 -9.55 -13.27 -31.23
CA SER A 214 -10.57 -14.22 -31.68
C SER A 214 -11.21 -13.87 -33.03
N ALA A 215 -11.28 -12.59 -33.37
CA ALA A 215 -11.88 -12.09 -34.62
C ALA A 215 -10.84 -11.75 -35.69
N TYR A 216 -9.62 -11.38 -35.29
CA TYR A 216 -8.53 -10.96 -36.19
C TYR A 216 -7.20 -11.67 -35.85
N PRO A 217 -7.08 -12.97 -36.14
CA PRO A 217 -5.94 -13.78 -35.74
C PRO A 217 -4.66 -13.54 -36.56
N SER A 218 -4.76 -12.91 -37.74
CA SER A 218 -3.59 -12.58 -38.56
C SER A 218 -3.38 -11.07 -38.68
N GLY A 219 -2.11 -10.62 -38.68
CA GLY A 219 -1.79 -9.20 -38.88
C GLY A 219 -2.32 -8.63 -40.21
N ALA A 220 -2.49 -9.49 -41.23
CA ALA A 220 -3.10 -9.10 -42.50
C ALA A 220 -4.61 -8.81 -42.37
N ASP A 221 -5.32 -9.48 -41.46
CA ASP A 221 -6.74 -9.21 -41.18
C ASP A 221 -6.92 -7.87 -40.45
N GLN A 222 -6.00 -7.54 -39.55
CA GLN A 222 -6.02 -6.28 -38.80
C GLN A 222 -5.77 -5.09 -39.73
N VAL A 223 -4.77 -5.18 -40.62
CA VAL A 223 -4.49 -4.13 -41.62
C VAL A 223 -5.68 -3.92 -42.55
N ARG A 224 -6.30 -5.00 -43.05
CA ARG A 224 -7.51 -4.91 -43.89
C ARG A 224 -8.68 -4.23 -43.20
N LEU A 225 -8.85 -4.44 -41.89
CA LEU A 225 -9.89 -3.75 -41.12
C LEU A 225 -9.64 -2.24 -41.09
N PHE A 226 -8.40 -1.82 -40.80
CA PHE A 226 -8.03 -0.41 -40.75
C PHE A 226 -8.12 0.27 -42.13
N GLU A 227 -7.72 -0.42 -43.20
CA GLU A 227 -7.88 0.08 -44.57
C GLU A 227 -9.36 0.31 -44.90
N ARG A 228 -10.23 -0.68 -44.64
CA ARG A 228 -11.67 -0.55 -44.88
C ARG A 228 -12.32 0.54 -44.03
N LEU A 229 -11.94 0.65 -42.75
CA LEU A 229 -12.44 1.70 -41.86
C LEU A 229 -12.04 3.08 -42.38
N THR A 230 -10.78 3.24 -42.79
CA THR A 230 -10.27 4.51 -43.31
C THR A 230 -10.95 4.88 -44.62
N ASP A 231 -11.10 3.94 -45.54
CA ASP A 231 -11.78 4.18 -46.82
C ASP A 231 -13.26 4.52 -46.63
N HIS A 232 -13.94 3.88 -45.69
CA HIS A 232 -15.34 4.16 -45.38
C HIS A 232 -15.52 5.53 -44.71
N LEU A 233 -14.66 5.88 -43.75
CA LEU A 233 -14.70 7.17 -43.07
C LEU A 233 -14.36 8.33 -44.02
N ARG A 234 -13.42 8.15 -44.95
CA ARG A 234 -13.11 9.15 -45.98
C ARG A 234 -14.21 9.35 -47.02
N ALA A 235 -15.09 8.36 -47.18
CA ALA A 235 -16.24 8.46 -48.07
C ALA A 235 -17.40 9.24 -47.43
N ASP A 236 -17.37 9.47 -46.12
CA ASP A 236 -18.37 10.27 -45.42
C ASP A 236 -18.03 11.77 -45.52
N PRO A 237 -18.87 12.59 -46.18
CA PRO A 237 -18.63 14.02 -46.35
C PRO A 237 -18.64 14.82 -45.02
N ALA A 238 -19.05 14.20 -43.90
CA ALA A 238 -18.98 14.81 -42.58
C ALA A 238 -17.60 14.71 -41.91
N VAL A 239 -16.66 13.92 -42.46
CA VAL A 239 -15.29 13.75 -41.95
C VAL A 239 -14.34 14.62 -42.78
N ILE A 240 -13.73 15.64 -42.15
CA ILE A 240 -12.84 16.64 -42.80
C ILE A 240 -11.37 16.33 -42.49
#